data_AF-A0A6A4NR96-F1
#
_entry.id   AF-A0A6A4NR96-F1
#
_cell.length_a   1.000
_cell.length_b   1.000
_cell.length_c   1.000
_cell.angle_alpha   90.00
_cell.angle_beta   90.00
_cell.angle_gamma   90.00
#
_symmetry.space_group_name_H-M   'P 1'
#
loop_
_entity.id
_entity.type
_entity.pdbx_description
1 polymer ?
#
loop_
_entity_poly.entity_id
_entity_poly.type
_entity_poly.pdbx_seq_one_letter_code
_entity_poly.pdbx_strand_id
1 'polypeptide(L)'
;MFTFFVFIYLCLSAFSGEFTMLELAETVKELINPDIEIKIVENTPDDPRQRKPDITKAKELLGWEPQVKLRDGLPLMEQDFRLRLGVHKNI
;
A
#
# COMPACT_ATOMS: atom_id res chain seq x y z
N MET A 1 7.47 -9.42 -10.53
CA MET A 1 6.49 -8.41 -11.00
C MET A 1 5.08 -8.65 -10.42
N PHE A 2 4.57 -9.89 -10.44
CA PHE A 2 3.26 -10.24 -9.87
C PHE A 2 3.09 -9.97 -8.36
N THR A 3 4.17 -10.06 -7.58
CA THR A 3 4.13 -9.85 -6.12
C THR A 3 3.90 -8.38 -5.72
N PHE A 4 4.31 -7.41 -6.53
CA PHE A 4 4.12 -5.99 -6.22
C PHE A 4 2.66 -5.54 -6.39
N PHE A 5 1.97 -6.06 -7.43
CA PHE A 5 0.57 -5.76 -7.68
C PHE A 5 -0.35 -6.31 -6.58
N VAL A 6 -0.09 -7.52 -6.10
CA VAL A 6 -0.89 -8.17 -5.05
C VAL A 6 -0.70 -7.49 -3.68
N PHE A 7 0.51 -7.00 -3.37
CA PHE A 7 0.78 -6.36 -2.08
C PHE A 7 0.16 -4.97 -1.93
N ILE A 8 0.16 -4.18 -3.00
CA ILE A 8 -0.59 -2.91 -3.06
C ILE A 8 -2.09 -3.17 -2.84
N TYR A 9 -2.61 -4.22 -3.48
CA TYR A 9 -4.00 -4.65 -3.35
C TYR A 9 -4.39 -5.10 -1.94
N LEU A 10 -3.45 -5.70 -1.19
CA LEU A 10 -3.65 -6.14 0.19
C LEU A 10 -3.59 -4.97 1.18
N CYS A 11 -2.80 -3.93 0.92
CA CYS A 11 -2.78 -2.75 1.79
C CYS A 11 -4.13 -2.03 1.83
N LEU A 12 -4.88 -1.98 0.72
CA LEU A 12 -6.18 -1.30 0.64
C LEU A 12 -7.27 -1.87 1.56
N SER A 13 -7.11 -3.08 2.10
CA SER A 13 -8.10 -3.68 3.01
C SER A 13 -7.87 -3.36 4.49
N ALA A 14 -6.79 -2.66 4.85
CA ALA A 14 -6.41 -2.42 6.25
C ALA A 14 -6.41 -0.94 6.67
N PHE A 15 -6.58 0.00 5.74
CA PHE A 15 -6.51 1.43 6.04
C PHE A 15 -7.89 2.09 6.11
N SER A 16 -8.13 2.83 7.18
CA SER A 16 -9.32 3.67 7.39
C SER A 16 -9.30 4.97 6.58
N GLY A 17 -8.20 5.29 5.90
CA GLY A 17 -8.09 6.47 5.05
C GLY A 17 -8.48 6.14 3.61
N GLU A 18 -9.35 6.95 3.02
CA GLU A 18 -9.62 6.90 1.58
C GLU A 18 -8.42 7.55 0.86
N PHE A 19 -7.81 6.81 -0.07
CA PHE A 19 -6.78 7.30 -0.98
C PHE A 19 -6.96 6.61 -2.33
N THR A 20 -6.56 7.28 -3.39
CA THR A 20 -6.61 6.72 -4.74
C THR A 20 -5.40 5.83 -5.01
N MET A 21 -5.56 4.90 -5.97
CA MET A 21 -4.43 4.09 -6.46
C MET A 21 -3.30 4.96 -7.01
N LEU A 22 -3.63 6.14 -7.57
CA LEU A 22 -2.66 7.07 -8.11
C LEU A 22 -1.81 7.70 -7.00
N GLU A 23 -2.44 8.21 -5.93
CA GLU A 23 -1.72 8.78 -4.78
C GLU A 23 -0.79 7.76 -4.12
N LEU A 24 -1.22 6.49 -4.04
CA LEU A 24 -0.37 5.41 -3.53
C LEU A 24 0.81 5.16 -4.48
N ALA A 25 0.57 5.08 -5.80
CA ALA A 25 1.61 4.85 -6.78
C ALA A 25 2.65 5.98 -6.80
N GLU A 26 2.21 7.24 -6.69
CA GLU A 26 3.08 8.41 -6.57
C GLU A 26 3.92 8.36 -5.30
N THR A 27 3.31 8.07 -4.15
CA THR A 27 4.05 7.96 -2.88
C THR A 27 5.11 6.85 -2.93
N VAL A 28 4.79 5.70 -3.52
CA VAL A 28 5.75 4.59 -3.68
C VAL A 28 6.87 4.97 -4.65
N LYS A 29 6.54 5.67 -5.73
CA LYS A 29 7.52 6.20 -6.68
C LYS A 29 8.51 7.13 -5.98
N GLU A 30 8.03 8.09 -5.19
CA GLU A 30 8.88 9.01 -4.43
C GLU A 30 9.79 8.27 -3.43
N LEU A 31 9.28 7.21 -2.78
CA LEU A 31 10.03 6.45 -1.78
C LEU A 31 11.14 5.56 -2.38
N ILE A 32 10.85 4.92 -3.53
CA ILE A 32 11.76 3.93 -4.13
C ILE A 32 12.71 4.59 -5.13
N ASN A 33 12.16 5.28 -6.13
CA ASN A 33 12.92 5.97 -7.17
C ASN A 33 11.99 6.95 -7.94
N PRO A 34 12.19 8.27 -7.83
CA PRO A 34 11.35 9.27 -8.49
C PRO A 34 11.44 9.27 -10.02
N ASP A 35 12.39 8.55 -10.61
CA ASP A 35 12.61 8.51 -12.06
C ASP A 35 11.76 7.42 -12.76
N ILE A 36 11.07 6.56 -12.01
CA ILE A 36 10.26 5.49 -12.62
C ILE A 36 8.95 6.02 -13.20
N GLU A 37 8.52 5.45 -14.32
CA GLU A 37 7.24 5.79 -14.93
C GLU A 37 6.10 4.95 -14.33
N ILE A 38 4.98 5.59 -14.03
CA ILE A 38 3.77 4.91 -13.56
C ILE A 38 2.98 4.46 -14.79
N LYS A 39 2.85 3.14 -14.98
CA LYS A 39 2.03 2.57 -16.05
C LYS A 39 0.62 2.28 -15.55
N ILE A 40 -0.38 2.92 -16.16
CA ILE A 40 -1.80 2.63 -15.90
C ILE A 40 -2.18 1.40 -16.75
N VAL A 41 -2.78 0.41 -16.09
CA VAL A 41 -3.31 -0.80 -16.73
C VAL A 41 -4.80 -0.91 -16.45
N GLU A 42 -5.53 -1.60 -17.33
CA GLU A 42 -6.94 -1.85 -17.11
C GLU A 42 -7.15 -2.70 -15.86
N ASN A 43 -8.23 -2.39 -15.14
CA ASN A 43 -8.60 -3.13 -13.95
C ASN A 43 -9.01 -4.56 -14.32
N THR A 44 -8.71 -5.53 -13.47
CA THR A 44 -9.19 -6.89 -13.70
C THR A 44 -10.70 -6.97 -13.45
N PRO A 45 -11.43 -7.90 -14.10
CA PRO A 45 -12.88 -8.01 -13.92
C PRO A 45 -13.32 -8.30 -12.48
N ASP A 46 -12.47 -8.99 -11.72
CA ASP A 46 -12.76 -9.43 -10.35
C ASP A 46 -12.42 -8.37 -9.29
N ASP A 47 -11.82 -7.25 -9.70
CA ASP A 47 -11.28 -6.26 -8.79
C ASP A 47 -12.31 -5.17 -8.42
N PRO A 48 -12.67 -5.02 -7.12
CA PRO A 48 -13.59 -3.99 -6.67
C PRO A 48 -13.02 -2.60 -6.93
N ARG A 49 -13.80 -1.72 -7.57
CA ARG A 49 -13.40 -0.32 -7.87
C ARG A 49 -13.18 0.52 -6.61
N GLN A 50 -13.78 0.14 -5.48
CA GLN A 50 -13.63 0.80 -4.19
C GLN A 50 -13.63 -0.25 -3.08
N ARG A 51 -12.76 -0.05 -2.08
CA ARG A 51 -12.72 -0.85 -0.85
C ARG A 51 -12.73 0.09 0.34
N LYS A 52 -13.71 -0.10 1.23
CA LYS A 52 -13.81 0.60 2.51
C LYS A 52 -14.26 -0.40 3.57
N PRO A 53 -13.33 -1.03 4.29
CA PRO A 53 -13.69 -1.97 5.35
C PRO A 53 -14.39 -1.21 6.49
N ASP A 54 -15.56 -1.70 6.90
CA ASP A 54 -16.21 -1.23 8.12
C ASP A 54 -15.49 -1.83 9.34
N ILE A 55 -14.78 -0.98 10.08
CA ILE A 55 -14.01 -1.34 11.27
C ILE A 55 -14.80 -1.18 12.58
N THR A 56 -16.09 -0.84 12.53
CA THR A 56 -16.93 -0.57 13.72
C THR A 56 -16.90 -1.74 14.70
N LYS A 57 -17.05 -2.98 14.20
CA LYS A 57 -17.00 -4.19 15.04
C LYS A 57 -15.66 -4.39 15.73
N ALA A 58 -14.55 -4.12 15.04
CA ALA A 58 -13.22 -4.28 15.64
C ALA A 58 -12.96 -3.22 16.71
N LYS A 59 -13.46 -2.00 16.50
CA LYS A 59 -13.37 -0.92 17.49
C LYS A 59 -14.21 -1.21 18.74
N GLU A 60 -15.45 -1.67 18.57
CA GLU A 60 -16.36 -1.96 19.68
C GLU A 60 -15.97 -3.21 20.47
N LEU A 61 -15.57 -4.28 19.79
CA LEU A 61 -15.31 -5.57 20.44
C LEU A 61 -13.86 -5.72 20.93
N LEU A 62 -12.90 -5.15 20.20
CA LEU A 62 -11.47 -5.34 20.47
C LEU A 62 -10.77 -4.05 20.91
N GLY A 63 -11.47 -2.90 20.92
CA GLY A 63 -10.83 -1.60 21.13
C GLY A 63 -9.77 -1.29 20.07
N TRP A 64 -9.83 -1.97 18.92
CA TRP A 64 -8.77 -1.95 17.94
C TRP A 64 -9.09 -0.95 16.82
N GLU A 65 -8.11 -0.13 16.50
CA GLU A 65 -8.12 0.75 15.33
C GLU A 65 -6.71 0.87 14.75
N PRO A 66 -6.57 1.04 13.42
CA PRO A 66 -5.28 1.19 12.77
C PRO A 66 -4.55 2.43 13.29
N GLN A 67 -3.40 2.22 13.94
CA GLN A 67 -2.58 3.30 14.54
C GLN A 67 -1.52 3.85 13.59
N VAL A 68 -1.09 3.06 12.62
CA VAL A 68 -0.03 3.43 11.67
C VAL A 68 -0.67 4.05 10.44
N LYS A 69 -0.25 5.27 10.08
CA LYS A 69 -0.70 5.92 8.84
C LYS A 69 0.05 5.34 7.66
N LEU A 70 -0.55 5.42 6.47
CA LEU A 70 0.05 4.92 5.22
C LEU A 70 1.46 5.49 5.00
N ARG A 71 1.64 6.81 5.16
CA ARG A 71 2.93 7.50 4.98
C ARG A 71 4.01 7.02 5.95
N ASP A 72 3.63 6.57 7.14
CA ASP A 72 4.56 6.06 8.16
C ASP A 72 4.87 4.57 7.93
N GLY A 73 3.89 3.80 7.42
CA GLY A 73 4.03 2.38 7.16
C GLY A 73 4.79 2.04 5.87
N LEU A 74 4.65 2.86 4.82
CA LEU A 74 5.30 2.61 3.53
C LEU A 74 6.84 2.55 3.61
N PRO A 75 7.55 3.44 4.34
CA PRO A 75 9.00 3.32 4.54
C PRO A 75 9.41 2.04 5.27
N LEU A 76 8.64 1.58 6.26
CA LEU A 76 8.91 0.35 7.00
C LEU A 76 8.77 -0.88 6.09
N MET A 77 7.73 -0.87 5.26
CA MET A 77 7.51 -1.90 4.26
C MET A 77 8.65 -1.92 3.23
N GLU A 78 9.02 -0.76 2.71
CA GLU A 78 10.11 -0.60 1.75
C GLU A 78 11.42 -1.18 2.28
N GLN A 79 11.75 -0.87 3.54
CA GLN A 79 12.94 -1.38 4.21
C GLN A 79 12.91 -2.91 4.34
N ASP A 80 11.78 -3.49 4.77
CA ASP A 80 11.61 -4.95 4.87
C ASP A 80 11.80 -5.63 3.50
N PHE A 81 11.22 -5.07 2.43
CA PHE A 81 11.42 -5.60 1.07
C PHE A 81 12.88 -5.49 0.61
N ARG A 82 13.58 -4.38 0.88
CA ARG A 82 15.01 -4.24 0.57
C ARG A 82 15.84 -5.32 1.25
N LEU A 83 15.57 -5.60 2.53
CA LEU A 83 16.27 -6.63 3.29
C LEU A 83 16.02 -8.02 2.70
N ARG A 84 14.77 -8.37 2.38
CA ARG A 84 14.42 -9.67 1.81
C ARG A 84 14.97 -9.89 0.41
N LEU A 85 15.08 -8.82 -0.39
CA LEU A 85 15.60 -8.86 -1.76
C LEU A 85 17.13 -8.69 -1.82
N GLY A 86 17.79 -8.36 -0.69
CA GLY A 86 19.23 -8.10 -0.65
C GLY A 86 19.65 -6.85 -1.43
N VAL A 87 18.74 -5.87 -1.60
CA VAL A 87 18.99 -4.65 -2.37
C VAL A 87 19.41 -3.53 -1.43
N HIS A 88 20.62 -3.00 -1.61
CA HIS A 88 21.10 -1.86 -0.83
C HIS A 88 20.54 -0.54 -1.39
N LYS A 89 20.35 0.44 -0.50
CA LYS A 89 20.00 1.80 -0.92
C LYS A 89 21.25 2.44 -1.47
N ASN A 90 21.29 2.65 -2.78
CA ASN A 90 22.29 3.50 -3.39
C ASN A 90 22.06 4.91 -2.84
N ILE A 91 23.02 5.40 -2.06
CA ILE A 91 23.05 6.75 -1.49
C ILE A 91 23.43 7.71 -2.60
#